data_AF-A0A7Y5WCQ7-F1
#
_entry.id   AF-A0A7Y5WCQ7-F1
#
_cell.length_a   1.000
_cell.length_b   1.000
_cell.length_c   1.000
_cell.angle_alpha   90.00
_cell.angle_beta   90.00
_cell.angle_gamma   90.00
#
_symmetry.space_group_name_H-M   'P 1'
#
loop_
_entity.id
_entity.type
_entity.pdbx_description
1 polymer ?
#
loop_
_entity_poly.entity_id
_entity_poly.type
_entity_poly.pdbx_seq_one_letter_code
_entity_poly.pdbx_strand_id
1 'polypeptide(L)'
;MINRTAGLLIFILISTSVSAQIQVTGSDFPHQVVSENCNTCHISDSWDLIHFKHDKTRFPLTGMHMYAGCRQCHSLKNFAIVERNCSGCHEDIHRGQVGSQCGNCHTAEHWQNVRPDVAHARTRFPLLGPHQNLDCSGCHGGSMNSVNFAQVSNSCYSCHSDSYQQSELNHQAAGFSIHCDSCHDTQTWKKARYNHPSSFSIYFGEHMMRWDTCKTCHPDRNNFKLNYCGNCHGFSTFSGAHDD
;
A
#
# COMPACT_ATOMS: atom_id res chain seq x y z
N MET A 1 3.72 -35.62 -109.41
CA MET A 1 2.87 -36.74 -108.96
C MET A 1 2.68 -36.62 -107.46
N ILE A 2 1.47 -36.91 -107.01
CA ILE A 2 0.88 -36.62 -105.70
C ILE A 2 1.54 -37.45 -104.59
N ASN A 3 1.78 -36.88 -103.40
CA ASN A 3 1.44 -37.62 -102.19
C ASN A 3 1.15 -36.70 -101.00
N ARG A 4 -0.10 -36.75 -100.54
CA ARG A 4 -0.59 -36.11 -99.31
C ARG A 4 -0.45 -37.14 -98.18
N THR A 5 0.38 -36.87 -97.18
CA THR A 5 0.39 -37.64 -95.93
C THR A 5 -0.31 -36.82 -94.84
N ALA A 6 -1.42 -37.36 -94.35
CA ALA A 6 -2.24 -36.81 -93.29
C ALA A 6 -1.51 -36.85 -91.95
N GLY A 7 -1.45 -35.71 -91.24
CA GLY A 7 -0.91 -35.62 -89.89
C GLY A 7 -1.93 -36.11 -88.86
N LEU A 8 -1.57 -37.12 -88.09
CA LEU A 8 -2.29 -37.56 -86.89
C LEU A 8 -1.63 -36.90 -85.68
N LEU A 9 -2.25 -35.85 -85.14
CA LEU A 9 -1.81 -35.20 -83.89
C LEU A 9 -2.27 -36.04 -82.70
N ILE A 10 -1.36 -36.84 -82.15
CA ILE A 10 -1.56 -37.53 -80.86
C ILE A 10 -1.27 -36.52 -79.74
N PHE A 11 -2.32 -36.03 -79.09
CA PHE A 11 -2.20 -35.24 -77.86
C PHE A 11 -1.83 -36.18 -76.70
N ILE A 12 -0.56 -36.18 -76.30
CA ILE A 12 -0.12 -36.78 -75.05
C ILE A 12 -0.50 -35.83 -73.91
N LEU A 13 -1.53 -36.19 -73.14
CA LEU A 13 -1.89 -35.50 -71.89
C LEU A 13 -0.81 -35.80 -70.84
N ILE A 14 0.22 -34.97 -70.79
CA ILE A 14 1.18 -34.96 -69.69
C ILE A 14 0.47 -34.34 -68.48
N SER A 15 0.08 -35.17 -67.51
CA SER A 15 -0.44 -34.71 -66.22
C SER A 15 0.71 -34.08 -65.42
N THR A 16 0.97 -32.80 -65.64
CA THR A 16 1.86 -32.04 -64.78
C THR A 16 1.14 -31.80 -63.45
N SER A 17 1.55 -32.51 -62.41
CA SER A 17 1.21 -32.15 -61.03
C SER A 17 1.86 -30.81 -60.73
N VAL A 18 1.09 -29.73 -60.88
CA VAL A 18 1.45 -28.41 -60.39
C VAL A 18 1.39 -28.49 -58.86
N SER A 19 2.54 -28.74 -58.23
CA SER A 19 2.68 -28.46 -56.80
C SER A 19 2.56 -26.95 -56.62
N ALA A 20 1.40 -26.49 -56.17
CA ALA A 20 1.22 -25.11 -55.72
C ALA A 20 2.19 -24.87 -54.55
N GLN A 21 3.30 -24.19 -54.82
CA GLN A 21 4.16 -23.66 -53.78
C GLN A 21 3.39 -22.51 -53.12
N ILE A 22 2.86 -22.75 -51.92
CA ILE A 22 2.29 -21.69 -51.08
C ILE A 22 3.43 -20.72 -50.78
N GLN A 23 3.42 -19.56 -51.42
CA GLN A 23 4.30 -18.45 -51.06
C GLN A 23 3.78 -17.85 -49.75
N VAL A 24 4.30 -18.37 -48.64
CA VAL A 24 4.09 -17.79 -47.31
C VAL A 24 4.81 -16.45 -47.30
N THR A 25 4.05 -15.36 -47.27
CA THR A 25 4.63 -14.02 -47.14
C THR A 25 4.64 -13.62 -45.67
N GLY A 26 5.50 -12.68 -45.27
CA GLY A 26 5.73 -12.33 -43.85
C GLY A 26 4.51 -11.83 -43.06
N SER A 27 3.33 -11.70 -43.68
CA SER A 27 2.05 -11.48 -43.01
C SER A 27 1.49 -12.75 -42.33
N ASP A 28 1.92 -13.93 -42.75
CA ASP A 28 1.38 -15.21 -42.26
C ASP A 28 1.96 -15.62 -40.90
N PHE A 29 3.09 -15.00 -40.51
CA PHE A 29 3.76 -15.19 -39.23
C PHE A 29 4.03 -13.84 -38.58
N PRO A 30 3.11 -13.32 -37.74
CA PRO A 30 3.28 -12.03 -37.09
C PRO A 30 4.46 -12.03 -36.10
N HIS A 31 4.97 -13.21 -35.71
CA HIS A 31 6.10 -13.36 -34.80
C HIS A 31 7.39 -13.73 -35.56
N GLN A 32 8.47 -12.98 -35.35
CA GLN A 32 9.75 -13.23 -36.05
C GLN A 32 10.64 -14.28 -35.34
N VAL A 33 10.50 -14.43 -34.02
CA VAL A 33 11.29 -15.36 -33.20
C VAL A 33 10.40 -16.02 -32.15
N VAL A 34 10.09 -17.29 -32.34
CA VAL A 34 9.41 -18.15 -31.36
C VAL A 34 10.12 -19.50 -31.36
N SER A 35 10.65 -19.91 -30.20
CA SER A 35 11.34 -21.20 -30.01
C SER A 35 10.41 -22.33 -29.56
N GLU A 36 9.16 -22.01 -29.21
CA GLU A 36 8.16 -22.94 -28.71
C GLU A 36 7.34 -23.55 -29.86
N ASN A 37 6.73 -24.72 -29.62
CA ASN A 37 5.79 -25.32 -30.56
C ASN A 37 4.57 -24.39 -30.79
N CYS A 38 4.14 -24.23 -32.04
CA CYS A 38 3.01 -23.36 -32.40
C CYS A 38 1.74 -23.68 -31.59
N ASN A 39 1.48 -24.96 -31.34
CA ASN A 39 0.29 -25.43 -30.63
C ASN A 39 0.34 -25.16 -29.12
N THR A 40 1.47 -24.68 -28.59
CA THR A 40 1.57 -24.17 -27.22
C THR A 40 0.70 -22.92 -27.04
N CYS A 41 0.59 -22.10 -28.08
CA CYS A 41 -0.12 -20.83 -28.04
C CYS A 41 -1.35 -20.79 -28.94
N HIS A 42 -1.29 -21.40 -30.12
CA HIS A 42 -2.38 -21.37 -31.09
C HIS A 42 -3.18 -22.68 -31.07
N ILE A 43 -4.44 -22.60 -31.46
CA ILE A 43 -5.26 -23.76 -31.79
C ILE A 43 -5.15 -23.98 -33.30
N SER A 44 -4.72 -25.18 -33.72
CA SER A 44 -4.48 -25.50 -35.14
C SER A 44 -5.68 -25.24 -36.06
N ASP A 45 -6.90 -25.39 -35.51
CA ASP A 45 -8.17 -25.20 -36.22
C ASP A 45 -8.67 -23.73 -36.18
N SER A 46 -8.02 -22.88 -35.38
CA SER A 46 -8.38 -21.46 -35.25
C SER A 46 -7.17 -20.66 -34.76
N TRP A 47 -6.35 -20.20 -35.72
CA TRP A 47 -5.09 -19.51 -35.44
C TRP A 47 -5.24 -18.16 -34.74
N ASP A 48 -6.41 -17.53 -34.87
CA ASP A 48 -6.77 -16.30 -34.16
C ASP A 48 -7.06 -16.53 -32.67
N LEU A 49 -7.37 -17.77 -32.28
CA LEU A 49 -7.58 -18.14 -30.88
C LEU A 49 -6.26 -18.57 -30.25
N ILE A 50 -5.86 -17.82 -29.23
CA ILE A 50 -4.66 -18.07 -28.45
C ILE A 50 -5.05 -18.67 -27.10
N HIS A 51 -4.55 -19.86 -26.77
CA HIS A 51 -4.87 -20.61 -25.53
C HIS A 51 -3.71 -20.70 -24.53
N PHE A 52 -2.70 -19.85 -24.68
CA PHE A 52 -1.54 -19.85 -23.80
C PHE A 52 -1.91 -19.52 -22.34
N LYS A 53 -1.37 -20.28 -21.39
CA LYS A 53 -1.58 -20.06 -19.94
C LYS A 53 -0.30 -19.56 -19.27
N HIS A 54 -0.41 -18.42 -18.58
CA HIS A 54 0.71 -17.79 -17.87
C HIS A 54 1.01 -18.39 -16.50
N ASP A 55 0.15 -19.25 -15.95
CA ASP A 55 0.26 -19.88 -14.63
C ASP A 55 1.57 -20.65 -14.43
N LYS A 56 2.13 -21.20 -15.51
CA LYS A 56 3.40 -21.95 -15.51
C LYS A 56 4.62 -21.10 -15.84
N THR A 57 4.42 -19.81 -16.10
CA THR A 57 5.51 -18.88 -16.44
C THR A 57 6.08 -18.24 -15.18
N ARG A 58 7.18 -17.51 -15.35
CA ARG A 58 7.77 -16.69 -14.27
C ARG A 58 7.02 -15.37 -14.04
N PHE A 59 5.89 -15.16 -14.71
CA PHE A 59 4.99 -14.03 -14.50
C PHE A 59 3.54 -14.51 -14.65
N PRO A 60 2.97 -15.14 -13.62
CA PRO A 60 1.55 -15.48 -13.60
C PRO A 60 0.71 -14.20 -13.69
N LEU A 61 -0.28 -14.18 -14.57
CA LEU A 61 -1.22 -13.06 -14.66
C LEU A 61 -2.20 -13.15 -13.49
N THR A 62 -2.08 -12.22 -12.55
CA THR A 62 -2.98 -12.07 -11.39
C THR A 62 -3.55 -10.66 -11.34
N GLY A 63 -4.67 -10.50 -10.64
CA GLY A 63 -5.38 -9.22 -10.56
C GLY A 63 -5.64 -8.59 -11.92
N MET A 64 -5.36 -7.29 -12.02
CA MET A 64 -5.64 -6.50 -13.22
C MET A 64 -4.79 -6.91 -14.44
N HIS A 65 -3.66 -7.60 -14.23
CA HIS A 65 -2.85 -8.10 -15.35
C HIS A 65 -3.56 -9.19 -16.15
N MET A 66 -4.59 -9.86 -15.60
CA MET A 66 -5.38 -10.85 -16.34
C MET A 66 -6.16 -10.24 -17.51
N TYR A 67 -6.42 -8.93 -17.47
CA TYR A 67 -7.10 -8.21 -18.54
C TYR A 67 -6.13 -7.60 -19.55
N ALA A 68 -4.82 -7.75 -19.33
CA ALA A 68 -3.82 -7.23 -20.24
C ALA A 68 -3.79 -8.03 -21.55
N GLY A 69 -3.87 -7.34 -22.68
CA GLY A 69 -3.70 -7.96 -24.00
C GLY A 69 -2.23 -8.29 -24.25
N CYS A 70 -1.96 -9.34 -25.05
CA CYS A 70 -0.59 -9.85 -25.29
C CYS A 70 0.40 -8.74 -25.69
N ARG A 71 -0.02 -7.82 -26.56
CA ARG A 71 0.82 -6.72 -27.08
C ARG A 71 1.15 -5.61 -26.07
N GLN A 72 0.50 -5.60 -24.91
CA GLN A 72 0.85 -4.66 -23.84
C GLN A 72 2.15 -5.06 -23.13
N CYS A 73 2.58 -6.32 -23.27
CA CYS A 73 3.82 -6.83 -22.70
C CYS A 73 4.77 -7.38 -23.78
N HIS A 74 4.23 -8.07 -24.78
CA HIS A 74 5.00 -8.76 -25.81
C HIS A 74 5.14 -7.93 -27.08
N SER A 75 6.36 -7.84 -27.60
CA SER A 75 6.60 -7.36 -28.96
C SER A 75 6.38 -8.49 -29.96
N LEU A 76 5.73 -8.20 -31.08
CA LEU A 76 5.59 -9.16 -32.18
C LEU A 76 6.94 -9.59 -32.76
N LYS A 77 7.94 -8.70 -32.74
CA LYS A 77 9.28 -9.03 -33.24
C LYS A 77 9.99 -10.07 -32.36
N ASN A 78 9.89 -9.93 -31.04
CA ASN A 78 10.60 -10.75 -30.07
C ASN A 78 9.64 -11.17 -28.95
N PHE A 79 8.72 -12.07 -29.27
CA PHE A 79 7.62 -12.43 -28.36
C PHE A 79 8.12 -13.10 -27.07
N ALA A 80 9.26 -13.80 -27.11
CA ALA A 80 9.80 -14.52 -25.96
C ALA A 80 10.44 -13.63 -24.87
N ILE A 81 10.68 -12.34 -25.13
CA ILE A 81 11.44 -11.46 -24.23
C ILE A 81 10.52 -10.36 -23.69
N VAL A 82 10.32 -10.37 -22.38
CA VAL A 82 9.51 -9.39 -21.65
C VAL A 82 10.17 -9.07 -20.31
N GLU A 83 10.20 -7.79 -19.95
CA GLU A 83 10.63 -7.32 -18.64
C GLU A 83 9.56 -7.69 -17.59
N ARG A 84 9.99 -8.28 -16.48
CA ARG A 84 9.06 -8.83 -15.47
C ARG A 84 8.97 -7.97 -14.21
N ASN A 85 9.87 -7.00 -14.08
CA ASN A 85 9.87 -6.05 -12.99
C ASN A 85 8.79 -4.99 -13.23
N CYS A 86 8.18 -4.47 -12.15
CA CYS A 86 7.13 -3.45 -12.26
C CYS A 86 7.56 -2.25 -13.11
N SER A 87 8.79 -1.77 -12.91
CA SER A 87 9.38 -0.64 -13.62
C SER A 87 9.69 -0.90 -15.10
N GLY A 88 9.56 -2.15 -15.56
CA GLY A 88 9.69 -2.48 -16.98
C GLY A 88 8.53 -1.98 -17.82
N CYS A 89 7.35 -1.84 -17.21
CA CYS A 89 6.12 -1.44 -17.88
C CYS A 89 5.48 -0.21 -17.22
N HIS A 90 5.61 -0.06 -15.90
CA HIS A 90 4.98 1.02 -15.15
C HIS A 90 5.99 2.11 -14.79
N GLU A 91 5.57 3.35 -14.95
CA GLU A 91 6.33 4.51 -14.50
C GLU A 91 6.28 4.63 -12.97
N ASP A 92 7.42 4.95 -12.36
CA ASP A 92 7.48 5.26 -10.94
C ASP A 92 7.11 6.74 -10.68
N ILE A 93 5.85 6.95 -10.31
CA ILE A 93 5.34 8.28 -9.95
C ILE A 93 6.01 8.86 -8.69
N HIS A 94 6.66 8.02 -7.87
CA HIS A 94 7.38 8.43 -6.66
C HIS A 94 8.79 8.94 -6.97
N ARG A 95 9.23 8.88 -8.24
CA ARG A 95 10.54 9.39 -8.69
C ARG A 95 11.71 8.82 -7.88
N GLY A 96 11.63 7.54 -7.52
CA GLY A 96 12.65 6.82 -6.77
C GLY A 96 12.66 7.06 -5.26
N GLN A 97 11.77 7.90 -4.72
CA GLN A 97 11.81 8.27 -3.30
C GLN A 97 11.48 7.12 -2.33
N VAL A 98 10.71 6.13 -2.78
CA VAL A 98 10.26 4.98 -1.96
C VAL A 98 10.90 3.65 -2.38
N GLY A 99 11.91 3.72 -3.27
CA GLY A 99 12.59 2.54 -3.82
C GLY A 99 11.77 1.78 -4.88
N SER A 100 12.32 0.66 -5.37
CA SER A 100 11.76 -0.12 -6.49
C SER A 100 10.86 -1.29 -6.07
N GLN A 101 10.68 -1.53 -4.76
CA GLN A 101 9.84 -2.60 -4.25
C GLN A 101 8.37 -2.16 -4.18
N CYS A 102 7.76 -1.95 -5.35
CA CYS A 102 6.38 -1.45 -5.47
C CYS A 102 5.38 -2.28 -4.66
N GLY A 103 5.60 -3.60 -4.61
CA GLY A 103 4.76 -4.58 -3.90
C GLY A 103 4.72 -4.42 -2.37
N ASN A 104 5.56 -3.57 -1.77
CA ASN A 104 5.47 -3.26 -0.35
C ASN A 104 4.25 -2.39 -0.01
N CYS A 105 3.73 -1.65 -1.00
CA CYS A 105 2.59 -0.75 -0.83
C CYS A 105 1.46 -1.08 -1.82
N HIS A 106 1.79 -1.34 -3.09
CA HIS A 106 0.83 -1.57 -4.16
C HIS A 106 0.59 -3.05 -4.40
N THR A 107 -0.58 -3.40 -4.95
CA THR A 107 -0.90 -4.76 -5.36
C THR A 107 -1.34 -4.78 -6.82
N ALA A 108 -1.09 -5.89 -7.51
CA ALA A 108 -1.58 -6.12 -8.87
C ALA A 108 -3.12 -6.26 -8.93
N GLU A 109 -3.76 -6.59 -7.80
CA GLU A 109 -5.22 -6.69 -7.67
C GLU A 109 -5.88 -5.32 -7.80
N HIS A 110 -5.40 -4.34 -7.04
CA HIS A 110 -5.93 -2.98 -7.02
C HIS A 110 -4.80 -1.99 -6.75
N TRP A 111 -4.31 -1.34 -7.80
CA TRP A 111 -3.11 -0.48 -7.71
C TRP A 111 -3.30 0.73 -6.79
N GLN A 112 -4.51 1.29 -6.78
CA GLN A 112 -4.88 2.46 -5.96
C GLN A 112 -5.06 2.10 -4.48
N ASN A 113 -5.28 0.81 -4.15
CA ASN A 113 -5.43 0.36 -2.77
C ASN A 113 -4.05 0.12 -2.18
N VAL A 114 -3.46 1.20 -1.67
CA VAL A 114 -2.14 1.19 -1.03
C VAL A 114 -2.18 0.63 0.39
N ARG A 115 -1.09 0.02 0.83
CA ARG A 115 -0.88 -0.56 2.17
C ARG A 115 0.22 0.19 2.92
N PRO A 116 -0.01 1.45 3.33
CA PRO A 116 1.01 2.27 3.99
C PRO A 116 1.38 1.73 5.37
N ASP A 117 0.49 0.95 6.00
CA ASP A 117 0.72 0.23 7.26
C ASP A 117 1.91 -0.72 7.16
N VAL A 118 2.00 -1.50 6.08
CA VAL A 118 3.09 -2.45 5.84
C VAL A 118 4.43 -1.72 5.69
N ALA A 119 4.44 -0.61 4.96
CA ALA A 119 5.63 0.21 4.77
C ALA A 119 6.10 0.85 6.08
N HIS A 120 5.17 1.37 6.87
CA HIS A 120 5.49 2.07 8.12
C HIS A 120 5.75 1.14 9.31
N ALA A 121 5.29 -0.12 9.27
CA ALA A 121 5.47 -1.09 10.35
C ALA A 121 6.94 -1.33 10.74
N ARG A 122 7.88 -1.09 9.82
CA ARG A 122 9.33 -1.25 10.05
C ARG A 122 10.06 0.07 10.27
N THR A 123 9.33 1.18 10.36
CA THR A 123 9.89 2.51 10.58
C THR A 123 9.81 2.89 12.05
N ARG A 124 10.34 4.07 12.40
CA ARG A 124 10.20 4.67 13.73
C ARG A 124 8.84 5.37 13.94
N PHE A 125 7.90 5.19 13.03
CA PHE A 125 6.54 5.70 13.14
C PHE A 125 5.54 4.70 12.55
N PRO A 126 5.27 3.57 13.23
CA PRO A 126 4.19 2.67 12.84
C PRO A 126 2.86 3.43 12.85
N LEU A 127 2.07 3.28 11.78
CA LEU A 127 0.76 3.90 11.71
C LEU A 127 -0.19 3.16 12.64
N LEU A 128 -0.50 3.79 13.78
CA LEU A 128 -1.40 3.26 14.80
C LEU A 128 -2.52 4.24 15.11
N GLY A 129 -3.66 3.68 15.52
CA GLY A 129 -4.84 4.47 15.83
C GLY A 129 -5.27 5.37 14.67
N PRO A 130 -5.65 6.63 14.92
CA PRO A 130 -6.11 7.57 13.89
C PRO A 130 -5.11 7.85 12.75
N HIS A 131 -3.80 7.70 12.98
CA HIS A 131 -2.79 7.98 11.94
C HIS A 131 -2.87 7.04 10.73
N GLN A 132 -3.52 5.86 10.88
CA GLN A 132 -3.75 4.93 9.76
C GLN A 132 -4.71 5.47 8.70
N ASN A 133 -5.50 6.48 9.04
CA ASN A 133 -6.52 7.04 8.15
C ASN A 133 -6.06 8.33 7.47
N LEU A 134 -4.80 8.74 7.66
CA LEU A 134 -4.26 9.94 7.03
C LEU A 134 -3.81 9.63 5.60
N ASP A 135 -4.09 10.57 4.71
CA ASP A 135 -3.46 10.60 3.40
C ASP A 135 -1.95 10.83 3.54
N CYS A 136 -1.17 10.31 2.60
CA CYS A 136 0.29 10.44 2.59
C CYS A 136 0.75 11.90 2.72
N SER A 137 0.06 12.83 2.03
CA SER A 137 0.35 14.27 2.06
C SER A 137 0.10 14.91 3.43
N GLY A 138 -0.71 14.29 4.29
CA GLY A 138 -0.97 14.76 5.65
C GLY A 138 0.29 14.79 6.52
N CYS A 139 1.30 13.97 6.19
CA CYS A 139 2.60 13.95 6.88
C CYS A 139 3.75 14.34 5.95
N HIS A 140 3.81 13.75 4.75
CA HIS A 140 4.92 13.94 3.80
C HIS A 140 4.80 15.22 2.97
N GLY A 141 3.71 15.98 3.10
CA GLY A 141 3.49 17.22 2.35
C GLY A 141 3.35 17.01 0.84
N GLY A 142 3.20 18.12 0.11
CA GLY A 142 2.89 18.11 -1.31
C GLY A 142 1.41 17.78 -1.60
N SER A 143 1.12 17.46 -2.86
CA SER A 143 -0.22 17.01 -3.29
C SER A 143 -0.23 15.49 -3.48
N MET A 144 -1.42 14.89 -3.54
CA MET A 144 -1.54 13.42 -3.72
C MET A 144 -0.84 12.88 -4.97
N ASN A 145 -0.66 13.70 -6.00
CA ASN A 145 0.05 13.31 -7.24
C ASN A 145 1.55 13.67 -7.23
N SER A 146 2.05 14.28 -6.15
CA SER A 146 3.43 14.71 -6.00
C SER A 146 3.80 14.81 -4.51
N VAL A 147 3.58 13.72 -3.79
CA VAL A 147 3.95 13.61 -2.37
C VAL A 147 5.47 13.60 -2.24
N ASN A 148 6.00 14.32 -1.26
CA ASN A 148 7.43 14.35 -0.98
C ASN A 148 7.78 13.43 0.20
N PHE A 149 8.24 12.22 -0.09
CA PHE A 149 8.59 11.23 0.93
C PHE A 149 9.93 11.52 1.66
N ALA A 150 10.39 12.77 1.67
CA ALA A 150 11.45 13.21 2.56
C ALA A 150 11.13 12.87 4.03
N GLN A 151 12.18 12.78 4.85
CA GLN A 151 12.03 12.44 6.27
C GLN A 151 11.17 13.48 6.99
N VAL A 152 10.07 13.00 7.56
CA VAL A 152 9.18 13.75 8.44
C VAL A 152 9.58 13.45 9.88
N SER A 153 9.50 14.46 10.75
CA SER A 153 9.70 14.26 12.19
C SER A 153 8.68 13.25 12.72
N ASN A 154 9.16 12.28 13.50
CA ASN A 154 8.32 11.30 14.19
C ASN A 154 7.95 11.71 15.62
N SER A 155 8.33 12.93 16.05
CA SER A 155 7.98 13.48 17.35
C SER A 155 6.51 13.91 17.37
N CYS A 156 5.75 13.48 18.38
CA CYS A 156 4.35 13.86 18.52
C CYS A 156 4.17 15.39 18.53
N TYR A 157 5.05 16.10 19.24
CA TYR A 157 4.96 17.54 19.42
C TYR A 157 5.18 18.32 18.11
N SER A 158 5.96 17.80 17.15
CA SER A 158 6.22 18.54 15.91
C SER A 158 4.97 18.76 15.06
N CYS A 159 3.97 17.90 15.21
CA CYS A 159 2.67 18.03 14.52
C CYS A 159 1.55 18.45 15.47
N HIS A 160 1.61 18.04 16.75
CA HIS A 160 0.57 18.27 17.75
C HIS A 160 0.95 19.34 18.77
N SER A 161 1.76 20.33 18.39
CA SER A 161 2.15 21.45 19.27
C SER A 161 0.94 22.26 19.75
N ASP A 162 -0.04 22.47 18.88
CA ASP A 162 -1.28 23.17 19.23
C ASP A 162 -2.13 22.35 20.20
N SER A 163 -2.26 21.04 19.95
CA SER A 163 -2.97 20.13 20.87
C SER A 163 -2.31 20.08 22.25
N TYR A 164 -0.99 20.15 22.32
CA TYR A 164 -0.23 20.22 23.58
C TYR A 164 -0.52 21.53 24.35
N GLN A 165 -0.62 22.66 23.64
CA GLN A 165 -0.88 23.96 24.26
C GLN A 165 -2.35 24.12 24.71
N GLN A 166 -3.27 23.58 23.91
CA GLN A 166 -4.71 23.76 24.05
C GLN A 166 -5.40 22.60 24.78
N SER A 167 -4.65 21.65 25.32
CA SER A 167 -5.20 20.54 26.09
C SER A 167 -6.01 21.02 27.30
N GLU A 168 -6.94 20.18 27.76
CA GLU A 168 -7.84 20.50 28.87
C GLU A 168 -7.08 20.93 30.13
N LEU A 169 -6.02 20.19 30.48
CA LEU A 169 -5.00 20.61 31.45
C LEU A 169 -3.84 21.27 30.73
N ASN A 170 -3.26 22.32 31.31
CA ASN A 170 -2.07 22.94 30.74
C ASN A 170 -0.83 22.09 31.06
N HIS A 171 -0.38 21.27 30.10
CA HIS A 171 0.79 20.41 30.26
C HIS A 171 2.05 21.20 30.63
N GLN A 172 2.23 22.39 30.04
CA GLN A 172 3.38 23.24 30.33
C GLN A 172 3.36 23.78 31.76
N ALA A 173 2.21 24.26 32.24
CA ALA A 173 2.08 24.73 33.63
C ALA A 173 2.19 23.58 34.65
N ALA A 174 1.83 22.34 34.25
CA ALA A 174 2.09 21.13 35.03
C ALA A 174 3.56 20.69 35.00
N GLY A 175 4.40 21.26 34.13
CA GLY A 175 5.79 20.83 33.95
C GLY A 175 5.94 19.49 33.21
N PHE A 176 4.90 19.05 32.48
CA PHE A 176 5.01 17.84 31.66
C PHE A 176 5.93 18.06 30.47
N SER A 177 6.59 16.98 30.03
CA SER A 177 7.48 17.01 28.87
C SER A 177 6.69 16.93 27.56
N ILE A 178 7.36 17.24 26.45
CA ILE A 178 6.84 17.06 25.10
C ILE A 178 6.93 15.61 24.58
N HIS A 179 7.48 14.68 25.38
CA HIS A 179 7.49 13.25 25.08
C HIS A 179 6.15 12.63 25.44
N CYS A 180 5.15 12.84 24.58
CA CYS A 180 3.76 12.48 24.84
C CYS A 180 3.59 10.98 25.14
N ASP A 181 4.41 10.14 24.53
CA ASP A 181 4.40 8.68 24.67
C ASP A 181 4.74 8.20 26.07
N SER A 182 5.27 9.04 26.98
CA SER A 182 5.46 8.66 28.38
C SER A 182 4.12 8.37 29.08
N CYS A 183 3.07 9.09 28.68
CA CYS A 183 1.74 9.04 29.30
C CYS A 183 0.64 8.61 28.31
N HIS A 184 0.76 8.95 27.04
CA HIS A 184 -0.27 8.67 26.03
C HIS A 184 0.09 7.46 25.17
N ASP A 185 -0.95 6.78 24.68
CA ASP A 185 -0.86 5.76 23.63
C ASP A 185 -1.68 6.23 22.43
N THR A 186 -1.24 5.91 21.21
CA THR A 186 -1.90 6.37 19.98
C THR A 186 -3.27 5.73 19.75
N GLN A 187 -3.56 4.59 20.34
CA GLN A 187 -4.86 3.91 20.25
C GLN A 187 -5.83 4.41 21.31
N THR A 188 -5.35 4.67 22.53
CA THR A 188 -6.17 5.12 23.67
C THR A 188 -5.80 6.51 24.17
N TRP A 189 -5.54 7.45 23.26
CA TRP A 189 -4.97 8.78 23.54
C TRP A 189 -5.57 9.53 24.74
N LYS A 190 -6.89 9.49 24.90
CA LYS A 190 -7.59 10.18 26.00
C LYS A 190 -7.36 9.56 27.40
N LYS A 191 -6.85 8.32 27.48
CA LYS A 191 -6.59 7.59 28.73
C LYS A 191 -5.10 7.64 29.06
N ALA A 192 -4.63 8.81 29.51
CA ALA A 192 -3.25 8.98 29.91
C ALA A 192 -2.90 8.09 31.12
N ARG A 193 -1.74 7.41 31.07
CA ARG A 193 -1.18 6.68 32.21
C ARG A 193 -0.35 7.64 33.05
N TYR A 194 -0.77 7.91 34.28
CA TYR A 194 -0.03 8.74 35.21
C TYR A 194 -0.29 8.28 36.65
N ASN A 195 0.79 8.08 37.41
CA ASN A 195 0.73 7.69 38.81
C ASN A 195 1.25 8.84 39.67
N HIS A 196 0.45 9.31 40.61
CA HIS A 196 0.92 10.27 41.61
C HIS A 196 1.91 9.60 42.58
N PRO A 197 2.82 10.37 43.19
CA PRO A 197 3.69 9.84 44.25
C PRO A 197 2.88 9.23 45.39
N SER A 198 3.46 8.25 46.09
CA SER A 198 2.80 7.51 47.18
C SER A 198 2.36 8.38 48.35
N SER A 199 2.91 9.59 48.49
CA SER A 199 2.46 10.60 49.45
C SER A 199 1.04 11.11 49.17
N PHE A 200 0.46 10.80 48.00
CA PHE A 200 -0.90 11.17 47.62
C PHE A 200 -1.82 9.95 47.77
N SER A 201 -2.42 9.80 48.95
CA SER A 201 -3.11 8.58 49.42
C SER A 201 -4.47 8.28 48.76
N ILE A 202 -4.77 8.79 47.56
CA ILE A 202 -6.08 8.63 46.91
C ILE A 202 -6.33 7.25 46.28
N TYR A 203 -5.32 6.37 46.30
CA TYR A 203 -5.39 5.05 45.65
C TYR A 203 -5.82 3.92 46.61
N PHE A 204 -6.18 4.25 47.85
CA PHE A 204 -6.60 3.29 48.86
C PHE A 204 -8.00 3.63 49.41
N GLY A 205 -8.69 2.63 49.95
CA GLY A 205 -10.01 2.81 50.56
C GLY A 205 -11.09 3.32 49.60
N GLU A 206 -12.00 4.14 50.10
CA GLU A 206 -13.18 4.67 49.39
C GLU A 206 -12.86 5.55 48.17
N HIS A 207 -11.60 5.98 47.98
CA HIS A 207 -11.17 6.77 46.83
C HIS A 207 -10.70 5.93 45.64
N MET A 208 -10.51 4.62 45.83
CA MET A 208 -10.03 3.72 44.78
C MET A 208 -11.01 3.67 43.59
N MET A 209 -10.52 3.93 42.38
CA MET A 209 -11.30 3.98 41.12
C MET A 209 -12.45 5.01 41.11
N ARG A 210 -12.48 5.97 42.03
CA ARG A 210 -13.55 6.98 42.10
C ARG A 210 -13.47 8.05 41.00
N TRP A 211 -12.34 8.12 40.30
CA TRP A 211 -12.01 9.18 39.34
C TRP A 211 -11.34 8.59 38.10
N ASP A 212 -11.72 9.08 36.94
CA ASP A 212 -11.25 8.65 35.62
C ASP A 212 -10.59 9.78 34.80
N THR A 213 -10.65 11.02 35.30
CA THR A 213 -10.00 12.18 34.68
C THR A 213 -9.18 12.99 35.68
N CYS A 214 -8.08 13.57 35.21
CA CYS A 214 -7.23 14.44 36.01
C CYS A 214 -7.99 15.70 36.50
N LYS A 215 -8.94 16.21 35.71
CA LYS A 215 -9.71 17.43 36.00
C LYS A 215 -10.61 17.30 37.23
N THR A 216 -11.03 16.08 37.56
CA THR A 216 -11.82 15.80 38.78
C THR A 216 -11.12 16.32 40.03
N CYS A 217 -9.80 16.13 40.11
CA CYS A 217 -8.99 16.66 41.20
C CYS A 217 -8.26 17.94 40.83
N HIS A 218 -8.04 18.24 39.54
CA HIS A 218 -7.39 19.45 39.03
C HIS A 218 -8.35 20.33 38.19
N PRO A 219 -9.33 21.03 38.82
CA PRO A 219 -10.33 21.80 38.09
C PRO A 219 -9.77 23.07 37.45
N ASP A 220 -8.72 23.67 38.02
CA ASP A 220 -7.98 24.76 37.38
C ASP A 220 -6.87 24.18 36.51
N ARG A 221 -7.00 24.37 35.19
CA ARG A 221 -6.04 23.85 34.22
C ARG A 221 -4.63 24.39 34.37
N ASN A 222 -4.43 25.52 35.05
CA ASN A 222 -3.12 26.16 35.22
C ASN A 222 -2.57 26.01 36.65
N ASN A 223 -3.35 25.46 37.60
CA ASN A 223 -2.94 25.32 38.99
C ASN A 223 -3.06 23.87 39.47
N PHE A 224 -1.91 23.22 39.56
CA PHE A 224 -1.80 21.81 39.94
C PHE A 224 -1.52 21.60 41.44
N LYS A 225 -1.48 22.69 42.23
CA LYS A 225 -1.30 22.61 43.68
C LYS A 225 -2.63 22.31 44.36
N LEU A 226 -3.03 21.05 44.37
CA LEU A 226 -4.17 20.56 45.11
C LEU A 226 -3.71 19.40 45.98
N ASN A 227 -3.25 19.73 47.18
CA ASN A 227 -2.50 18.82 48.03
C ASN A 227 -3.12 18.65 49.42
N TYR A 228 -4.39 18.98 49.61
CA TYR A 228 -5.07 18.64 50.86
C TYR A 228 -6.55 18.33 50.64
N CYS A 229 -7.06 17.48 51.54
CA CYS A 229 -8.36 16.84 51.46
C CYS A 229 -9.53 17.85 51.42
N GLY A 230 -9.30 19.05 51.94
CA GLY A 230 -10.29 20.15 52.01
C GLY A 230 -10.67 20.77 50.66
N ASN A 231 -9.96 20.43 49.57
CA ASN A 231 -10.33 20.85 48.22
C ASN A 231 -11.50 20.04 47.64
N CYS A 232 -11.79 18.86 48.20
CA CYS A 232 -12.88 18.00 47.74
C CYS A 232 -13.91 17.73 48.85
N HIS A 233 -13.47 17.74 50.11
CA HIS A 233 -14.31 17.58 51.28
C HIS A 233 -14.46 18.91 52.00
N GLY A 234 -15.66 19.26 52.48
CA GLY A 234 -15.84 20.43 53.33
C GLY A 234 -15.02 20.32 54.62
N PHE A 235 -14.70 21.44 55.27
CA PHE A 235 -13.99 21.42 56.55
C PHE A 235 -14.74 20.62 57.64
N SER A 236 -16.07 20.50 57.54
CA SER A 236 -16.92 19.73 58.46
C SER A 236 -16.82 18.19 58.30
N THR A 237 -16.14 17.70 57.26
CA THR A 237 -16.08 16.25 56.96
C THR A 237 -14.96 15.53 57.70
N PHE A 238 -14.03 16.25 58.34
CA PHE A 238 -12.88 15.68 59.07
C PHE A 238 -13.06 15.64 60.60
N SER A 239 -14.15 16.18 61.13
CA SER A 239 -14.37 16.35 62.57
C SER A 239 -14.82 15.07 63.30
N GLY A 240 -14.51 13.88 62.80
CA GLY A 240 -14.99 12.62 63.39
C GLY A 240 -14.12 11.39 63.17
N ALA A 241 -12.86 11.53 62.73
CA ALA A 241 -12.01 10.38 62.41
C ALA A 241 -10.53 10.53 62.82
N HIS A 242 -10.21 11.42 63.76
CA HIS A 242 -8.86 11.57 64.33
C HIS A 242 -8.79 11.35 65.85
N ASP A 243 -9.85 10.79 66.43
CA ASP A 243 -9.80 10.22 67.78
C ASP A 243 -9.73 8.70 67.60
N ASP A 244 -8.50 8.17 67.50
CA ASP A 244 -8.05 6.82 67.93
C ASP A 244 -6.54 6.64 67.60
#